data_AF-G0VL33-F1
#
_entry.id   AF-G0VL33-F1
#
_cell.length_a   1.000
_cell.length_b   1.000
_cell.length_c   1.000
_cell.angle_alpha   90.00
_cell.angle_beta   90.00
_cell.angle_gamma   90.00
#
_symmetry.space_group_name_H-M   'P 1'
#
loop_
_entity.id
_entity.type
_entity.pdbx_description
1 polymer ?
#
loop_
_entity_poly.entity_id
_entity_poly.type
_entity_poly.pdbx_seq_one_letter_code
_entity_poly.pdbx_strand_id
1 'polypeptide(L)'
;MLTPMDIHNKEFKRGFRGYSEEDVDAFMNNIAGDYEKVYREYCELKERCDSLQDKLTQYEKMEATMNSTLMLAQQTAENVKVSARKEADLILQEAESKKKQMLDETMMNLQKSQQEWEKLKAQTGAYRAKCRAILTSQLKLLDDMALDGEAAAPVASDKAVAVKPAAAAVAVSAEAAQKAVPDHGSHDGKDAEKDANKAK
;
A
#
# COMPACT_ATOMS: atom_id res chain seq x y z
N MET A 1 -32.35 42.45 -46.89
CA MET A 1 -31.84 42.50 -48.27
C MET A 1 -32.99 42.23 -49.21
N LEU A 2 -32.99 42.82 -50.40
CA LEU A 2 -33.96 42.48 -51.45
C LEU A 2 -33.73 41.03 -51.87
N THR A 3 -34.82 40.30 -52.08
CA THR A 3 -34.84 38.96 -52.65
C THR A 3 -34.94 39.05 -54.18
N PRO A 4 -34.58 37.98 -54.92
CA PRO A 4 -34.79 37.93 -56.36
C PRO A 4 -36.26 38.20 -56.76
N MET A 5 -37.22 37.77 -55.92
CA MET A 5 -38.64 38.06 -56.10
C MET A 5 -38.99 39.54 -55.94
N ASP A 6 -38.30 40.25 -55.04
CA ASP A 6 -38.52 41.69 -54.87
C ASP A 6 -38.00 42.50 -56.07
N ILE A 7 -37.03 41.97 -56.82
CA ILE A 7 -36.54 42.54 -58.09
C ILE A 7 -37.57 42.31 -59.19
N HIS A 8 -38.16 41.10 -59.25
CA HIS A 8 -39.15 40.75 -60.27
C HIS A 8 -40.48 41.50 -60.10
N ASN A 9 -40.93 41.70 -58.86
CA ASN A 9 -42.19 42.40 -58.56
C ASN A 9 -42.05 43.93 -58.50
N LYS A 10 -40.93 44.49 -58.97
CA LYS A 10 -40.66 45.92 -58.86
C LYS A 10 -41.36 46.71 -59.96
N GLU A 11 -42.38 47.46 -59.59
CA GLU A 11 -43.03 48.41 -60.51
C GLU A 11 -42.33 49.77 -60.53
N PHE A 12 -42.11 50.30 -61.73
CA PHE A 12 -41.53 51.63 -61.97
C PHE A 12 -42.62 52.66 -62.30
N LYS A 13 -42.43 53.91 -61.87
CA LYS A 13 -43.35 55.01 -62.21
C LYS A 13 -43.13 55.47 -63.65
N ARG A 14 -44.19 55.60 -64.43
CA ARG A 14 -44.15 56.15 -65.80
C ARG A 14 -43.94 57.68 -65.78
N GLY A 15 -43.08 58.18 -66.66
CA GLY A 15 -42.78 59.61 -66.82
C GLY A 15 -42.63 59.98 -68.30
N PHE A 16 -42.98 61.22 -68.66
CA PHE A 16 -42.83 61.70 -70.03
C PHE A 16 -41.32 61.75 -70.37
N ARG A 17 -40.88 60.93 -71.35
CA ARG A 17 -39.47 60.77 -71.81
C ARG A 17 -38.60 59.80 -70.98
N GLY A 18 -39.17 58.66 -70.53
CA GLY A 18 -38.47 57.58 -69.81
C GLY A 18 -37.82 56.51 -70.70
N TYR A 19 -37.17 55.53 -70.07
CA TYR A 19 -36.62 54.34 -70.72
C TYR A 19 -37.74 53.45 -71.30
N SER A 20 -37.42 52.66 -72.34
CA SER A 20 -38.33 51.67 -72.91
C SER A 20 -38.67 50.59 -71.88
N GLU A 21 -39.95 50.30 -71.69
CA GLU A 21 -40.42 49.28 -70.74
C GLU A 21 -39.90 47.89 -71.13
N GLU A 22 -39.89 47.54 -72.42
CA GLU A 22 -39.42 46.25 -72.90
C GLU A 22 -37.91 46.03 -72.62
N ASP A 23 -37.08 47.05 -72.84
CA ASP A 23 -35.64 46.96 -72.59
C ASP A 23 -35.32 46.89 -71.09
N VAL A 24 -36.09 47.64 -70.28
CA VAL A 24 -35.96 47.63 -68.82
C VAL A 24 -36.38 46.26 -68.27
N ASP A 25 -37.50 45.70 -68.73
CA ASP A 25 -37.96 44.38 -68.29
C ASP A 25 -36.99 43.26 -68.69
N ALA A 26 -36.45 43.30 -69.91
CA ALA A 26 -35.42 42.35 -70.34
C ALA A 26 -34.15 42.43 -69.47
N PHE A 27 -33.72 43.64 -69.11
CA PHE A 27 -32.57 43.85 -68.23
C PHE A 27 -32.85 43.41 -66.79
N MET A 28 -34.03 43.72 -66.25
CA MET A 28 -34.46 43.32 -64.91
C MET A 28 -34.57 41.80 -64.77
N ASN A 29 -35.03 41.09 -65.81
CA ASN A 29 -35.04 39.62 -65.82
C ASN A 29 -33.62 39.03 -65.78
N ASN A 30 -32.67 39.60 -66.52
CA ASN A 30 -31.27 39.17 -66.46
C ASN A 30 -30.66 39.43 -65.07
N ILE A 31 -30.89 40.62 -64.49
CA ILE A 31 -30.44 40.95 -63.12
C ILE A 31 -31.06 40.00 -62.10
N ALA A 32 -32.37 39.73 -62.19
CA ALA A 32 -33.05 38.85 -61.27
C ALA A 32 -32.46 37.43 -61.32
N GLY A 33 -32.17 36.91 -62.51
CA GLY A 33 -31.55 35.60 -62.69
C GLY A 33 -30.13 35.50 -62.14
N ASP A 34 -29.27 36.50 -62.39
CA ASP A 34 -27.90 36.49 -61.85
C ASP A 34 -27.87 36.77 -60.34
N TYR A 35 -28.75 37.64 -59.85
CA TYR A 35 -28.90 37.88 -58.41
C TYR A 35 -29.45 36.64 -57.68
N GLU A 36 -30.34 35.85 -58.30
CA GLU A 36 -30.80 34.58 -57.73
C GLU A 36 -29.64 33.60 -57.54
N LYS A 37 -28.76 33.45 -58.53
CA LYS A 37 -27.57 32.57 -58.42
C LYS A 37 -26.69 33.01 -57.26
N VAL A 38 -26.33 34.28 -57.21
CA VAL A 38 -25.48 34.84 -56.14
C VAL A 38 -26.15 34.71 -54.77
N TYR A 39 -27.46 34.94 -54.70
CA TYR A 39 -28.21 34.82 -53.45
C TYR A 39 -28.24 33.36 -52.96
N ARG A 40 -28.39 32.39 -53.86
CA ARG A 40 -28.36 30.97 -53.53
C ARG A 40 -26.98 30.55 -53.00
N GLU A 41 -25.91 30.94 -53.69
CA GLU A 41 -24.55 30.69 -53.24
C GLU A 41 -24.26 31.35 -51.88
N TYR A 42 -24.75 32.57 -51.66
CA TYR A 42 -24.63 33.25 -50.37
C TYR A 42 -25.33 32.49 -49.25
N CYS A 43 -26.55 32.00 -49.48
CA CYS A 43 -27.27 31.18 -48.50
C CYS A 43 -26.51 29.88 -48.19
N GLU A 44 -26.04 29.15 -49.21
CA GLU A 44 -25.27 27.92 -49.02
C GLU A 44 -23.96 28.18 -48.27
N LEU A 45 -23.25 29.25 -48.60
CA LEU A 45 -22.00 29.61 -47.94
C LEU A 45 -22.24 30.03 -46.49
N LYS A 46 -23.32 30.78 -46.24
CA LYS A 46 -23.73 31.17 -44.89
C LYS A 46 -24.08 29.95 -44.05
N GLU A 47 -24.88 29.02 -44.56
CA GLU A 47 -25.19 27.76 -43.87
C GLU A 47 -23.92 26.94 -43.57
N ARG A 48 -22.97 26.86 -44.52
CA ARG A 48 -21.67 26.21 -44.28
C ARG A 48 -20.90 26.92 -43.17
N CYS A 49 -20.81 28.24 -43.20
CA CYS A 49 -20.14 29.02 -42.15
C CYS A 49 -20.77 28.78 -40.78
N ASP A 50 -22.10 28.85 -40.68
CA ASP A 50 -22.81 28.60 -39.43
C ASP A 50 -22.55 27.17 -38.92
N SER A 51 -22.57 26.16 -39.81
CA SER A 51 -22.25 24.78 -39.45
C SER A 51 -20.81 24.56 -38.99
N LEU A 52 -19.86 25.30 -39.56
CA LEU A 52 -18.45 25.25 -39.18
C LEU A 52 -18.22 25.96 -37.84
N GLN A 53 -18.89 27.08 -37.62
CA GLN A 53 -18.90 27.81 -36.35
C GLN A 53 -19.42 26.90 -35.22
N ASP A 54 -20.54 26.21 -35.45
CA ASP A 54 -21.11 25.28 -34.46
C ASP A 54 -20.13 24.16 -34.10
N LYS A 55 -19.50 23.53 -35.12
CA LYS A 55 -18.47 22.51 -34.90
C LYS A 55 -17.27 23.05 -34.13
N LEU A 56 -16.82 24.25 -34.44
CA LEU A 56 -15.71 24.90 -33.74
C LEU A 56 -16.05 25.05 -32.25
N THR A 57 -17.22 25.58 -31.92
CA THR A 57 -17.64 25.74 -30.51
C THR A 57 -17.78 24.39 -29.79
N GLN A 58 -18.18 23.33 -30.51
CA GLN A 58 -18.23 21.98 -29.96
C GLN A 58 -16.83 21.44 -29.67
N TYR A 59 -15.87 21.66 -30.57
CA TYR A 59 -14.47 21.28 -30.36
C TYR A 59 -13.83 22.04 -29.20
N GLU A 60 -14.06 23.35 -29.10
CA GLU A 60 -13.57 24.16 -27.97
C GLU A 60 -14.10 23.66 -26.62
N LYS A 61 -15.40 23.31 -26.54
CA LYS A 61 -16.00 22.71 -25.34
C LYS A 61 -15.39 21.34 -25.01
N MET A 62 -15.15 20.53 -26.04
CA MET A 62 -14.53 19.22 -25.86
C MET A 62 -13.08 19.36 -25.37
N GLU A 63 -12.31 20.27 -25.94
CA GLU A 63 -10.94 20.59 -25.52
C GLU A 63 -10.90 21.09 -24.07
N ALA A 64 -11.79 22.02 -23.70
CA ALA A 64 -11.89 22.52 -22.33
C ALA A 64 -12.19 21.38 -21.33
N THR A 65 -13.11 20.48 -21.69
CA THR A 65 -13.46 19.31 -20.86
C THR A 65 -12.28 18.34 -20.74
N MET A 66 -11.57 18.08 -21.85
CA MET A 66 -10.42 17.19 -21.89
C MET A 66 -9.27 17.76 -21.05
N ASN A 67 -8.97 19.05 -21.16
CA ASN A 67 -7.97 19.73 -20.35
C ASN A 67 -8.32 19.70 -18.85
N SER A 68 -9.59 19.93 -18.50
CA SER A 68 -10.07 19.82 -17.12
C SER A 68 -9.90 18.40 -16.57
N THR A 69 -10.23 17.39 -17.38
CA THR A 69 -10.08 15.98 -17.01
C THR A 69 -8.61 15.59 -16.85
N LEU A 70 -7.72 16.07 -17.71
CA LEU A 70 -6.27 15.87 -17.59
C LEU A 70 -5.71 16.50 -16.32
N MET A 71 -6.13 17.73 -15.98
CA MET A 71 -5.74 18.36 -14.72
C MET A 71 -6.24 17.56 -13.52
N LEU A 72 -7.51 17.12 -13.54
CA LEU A 72 -8.07 16.31 -12.46
C LEU A 72 -7.33 14.98 -12.30
N ALA A 73 -7.00 14.32 -13.40
CA ALA A 73 -6.22 13.08 -13.39
C ALA A 73 -4.82 13.31 -12.81
N GLN A 74 -4.14 14.40 -13.22
CA GLN A 74 -2.83 14.76 -12.68
C GLN A 74 -2.90 15.06 -11.18
N GLN A 75 -3.88 15.85 -10.74
CA GLN A 75 -4.08 16.17 -9.33
C GLN A 75 -4.38 14.91 -8.51
N THR A 76 -5.21 14.01 -9.04
CA THR A 76 -5.53 12.73 -8.39
C THR A 76 -4.29 11.84 -8.28
N ALA A 77 -3.50 11.74 -9.35
CA ALA A 77 -2.26 10.98 -9.34
C ALA A 77 -1.25 11.52 -8.30
N GLU A 78 -1.10 12.85 -8.22
CA GLU A 78 -0.21 13.45 -7.22
C GLU A 78 -0.76 13.26 -5.80
N ASN A 79 -2.07 13.39 -5.60
CA ASN A 79 -2.70 13.11 -4.30
C ASN A 79 -2.49 11.66 -3.85
N VAL A 80 -2.65 10.69 -4.75
CA VAL A 80 -2.39 9.27 -4.47
C VAL A 80 -0.93 9.06 -4.08
N LYS A 81 0.01 9.66 -4.82
CA LYS A 81 1.44 9.58 -4.53
C LYS A 81 1.80 10.20 -3.17
N VAL A 82 1.24 11.36 -2.84
CA VAL A 82 1.45 12.00 -1.54
C VAL A 82 0.85 11.17 -0.41
N SER A 83 -0.35 10.61 -0.60
CA SER A 83 -1.01 9.74 0.39
C SER A 83 -0.18 8.47 0.64
N ALA A 84 0.25 7.79 -0.43
CA ALA A 84 1.06 6.59 -0.33
C ALA A 84 2.40 6.84 0.38
N ARG A 85 3.03 8.00 0.15
CA ARG A 85 4.26 8.40 0.87
C ARG A 85 3.99 8.59 2.36
N LYS A 86 2.93 9.32 2.73
CA LYS A 86 2.55 9.52 4.13
C LYS A 86 2.24 8.20 4.83
N GLU A 87 1.52 7.30 4.16
CA GLU A 87 1.20 5.98 4.69
C GLU A 87 2.46 5.13 4.89
N ALA A 88 3.38 5.15 3.92
CA ALA A 88 4.67 4.48 4.05
C ALA A 88 5.49 5.03 5.24
N ASP A 89 5.55 6.36 5.40
CA ASP A 89 6.25 7.00 6.52
C ASP A 89 5.63 6.61 7.87
N LEU A 90 4.29 6.54 7.96
CA LEU A 90 3.59 6.08 9.16
C LEU A 90 3.90 4.60 9.48
N ILE A 91 3.88 3.73 8.47
CA ILE A 91 4.22 2.31 8.63
C ILE A 91 5.66 2.17 9.14
N LEU A 92 6.61 2.93 8.58
CA LEU A 92 8.00 2.92 9.03
C LEU A 92 8.11 3.38 10.49
N GLN A 93 7.45 4.48 10.85
CA GLN A 93 7.47 5.01 12.21
C GLN A 93 6.85 4.03 13.21
N GLU A 94 5.74 3.38 12.86
CA GLU A 94 5.13 2.33 13.69
C GLU A 94 6.03 1.11 13.84
N ALA A 95 6.67 0.67 12.75
CA ALA A 95 7.58 -0.46 12.78
C ALA A 95 8.81 -0.18 13.67
N GLU A 96 9.37 1.04 13.58
CA GLU A 96 10.47 1.47 14.45
C GLU A 96 10.06 1.54 15.92
N SER A 97 8.87 2.08 16.21
CA SER A 97 8.33 2.13 17.57
C SER A 97 8.11 0.74 18.15
N LYS A 98 7.46 -0.17 17.38
CA LYS A 98 7.25 -1.57 17.78
C LYS A 98 8.56 -2.31 17.98
N LYS A 99 9.54 -2.12 17.08
CA LYS A 99 10.88 -2.69 17.23
C LYS A 99 11.53 -2.23 18.54
N LYS A 100 11.45 -0.94 18.86
CA LYS A 100 12.03 -0.39 20.10
C LYS A 100 11.34 -0.99 21.32
N GLN A 101 10.02 -1.05 21.34
CA GLN A 101 9.26 -1.68 22.43
C GLN A 101 9.65 -3.15 22.63
N MET A 102 9.79 -3.94 21.56
CA MET A 102 10.24 -5.32 21.64
C MET A 102 11.67 -5.44 22.19
N LEU A 103 12.58 -4.55 21.78
CA LEU A 103 13.95 -4.53 22.32
C LEU A 103 13.97 -4.20 23.81
N ASP A 104 13.17 -3.21 24.23
CA ASP A 104 13.07 -2.82 25.63
C ASP A 104 12.48 -3.96 26.49
N GLU A 105 11.42 -4.61 25.99
CA GLU A 105 10.79 -5.76 26.65
C GLU A 105 11.73 -6.96 26.76
N THR A 106 12.42 -7.32 25.68
CA THR A 106 13.38 -8.43 25.67
C THR A 106 14.57 -8.14 26.60
N MET A 107 15.04 -6.89 26.66
CA MET A 107 16.10 -6.49 27.58
C MET A 107 15.65 -6.58 29.05
N MET A 108 14.44 -6.14 29.37
CA MET A 108 13.86 -6.31 30.70
C MET A 108 13.71 -7.79 31.09
N ASN A 109 13.25 -8.63 30.16
CA ASN A 109 13.08 -10.07 30.40
C ASN A 109 14.43 -10.77 30.59
N LEU A 110 15.45 -10.40 29.81
CA LEU A 110 16.81 -10.90 29.98
C LEU A 110 17.37 -10.54 31.36
N GLN A 111 17.20 -9.29 31.79
CA GLN A 111 17.63 -8.85 33.12
C GLN A 111 16.91 -9.61 34.24
N LYS A 112 15.59 -9.80 34.14
CA LYS A 112 14.83 -10.60 35.11
C LYS A 112 15.33 -12.04 35.17
N SER A 113 15.51 -12.68 34.02
CA SER A 113 16.01 -14.06 33.93
C SER A 113 17.42 -14.19 34.54
N GLN A 114 18.31 -13.21 34.29
CA GLN A 114 19.63 -13.17 34.92
C GLN A 114 19.53 -13.06 36.45
N GLN A 115 18.68 -12.16 36.97
CA GLN A 115 18.47 -12.02 38.41
C GLN A 115 17.89 -13.29 39.05
N GLU A 116 16.95 -13.96 38.38
CA GLU A 116 16.39 -15.23 38.83
C GLU A 116 17.45 -16.34 38.85
N TRP A 117 18.30 -16.40 37.81
CA TRP A 117 19.40 -17.34 37.72
C TRP A 117 20.42 -17.13 38.85
N GLU A 118 20.80 -15.89 39.12
CA GLU A 118 21.70 -15.55 40.23
C GLU A 118 21.10 -15.93 41.59
N LYS A 119 19.81 -15.65 41.81
CA LYS A 119 19.09 -16.05 43.03
C LYS A 119 19.09 -17.58 43.19
N LEU A 120 18.79 -18.32 42.13
CA LEU A 120 18.77 -19.79 42.17
C LEU A 120 20.15 -20.39 42.44
N LYS A 121 21.20 -19.81 41.83
CA LYS A 121 22.60 -20.18 42.08
C LYS A 121 22.99 -19.93 43.54
N ALA A 122 22.63 -18.78 44.11
CA ALA A 122 22.88 -18.45 45.51
C ALA A 122 22.14 -19.42 46.46
N GLN A 123 20.88 -19.72 46.20
CA GLN A 123 20.10 -20.70 46.98
C GLN A 123 20.72 -22.10 46.94
N THR A 124 21.15 -22.55 45.76
CA THR A 124 21.83 -23.85 45.59
C THR A 124 23.15 -23.89 46.35
N GLY A 125 23.94 -22.82 46.29
CA GLY A 125 25.18 -22.68 47.06
C GLY A 125 24.95 -22.74 48.57
N ALA A 126 23.94 -22.01 49.06
CA ALA A 126 23.55 -22.02 50.46
C ALA A 126 23.06 -23.40 50.92
N TYR A 127 22.27 -24.09 50.10
CA TYR A 127 21.82 -25.45 50.40
C TYR A 127 22.99 -26.44 50.48
N ARG A 128 23.91 -26.41 49.51
CA ARG A 128 25.14 -27.23 49.55
C ARG A 128 25.97 -26.95 50.80
N ALA A 129 26.13 -25.68 51.19
CA ALA A 129 26.85 -25.30 52.42
C ALA A 129 26.16 -25.85 53.67
N LYS A 130 24.82 -25.76 53.75
CA LYS A 130 24.02 -26.34 54.85
C LYS A 130 24.21 -27.85 54.95
N CYS A 131 24.08 -28.59 53.84
CA CYS A 131 24.29 -30.04 53.83
C CYS A 131 25.70 -30.42 54.29
N ARG A 132 26.73 -29.70 53.79
CA ARG A 132 28.11 -29.92 54.20
C ARG A 132 28.30 -29.66 55.69
N ALA A 133 27.77 -28.56 56.22
CA ALA A 133 27.86 -28.23 57.64
C ALA A 133 27.21 -29.30 58.52
N ILE A 134 26.02 -29.80 58.14
CA ILE A 134 25.35 -30.89 58.85
C ILE A 134 26.24 -32.15 58.83
N LEU A 135 26.69 -32.60 57.66
CA LEU A 135 27.54 -33.79 57.57
C LEU A 135 28.85 -33.67 58.35
N THR A 136 29.52 -32.52 58.29
CA THR A 136 30.74 -32.27 59.08
C THR A 136 30.46 -32.26 60.57
N SER A 137 29.32 -31.72 61.02
CA SER A 137 28.93 -31.80 62.44
C SER A 137 28.65 -33.23 62.90
N GLN A 138 28.02 -34.06 62.07
CA GLN A 138 27.77 -35.47 62.37
C GLN A 138 29.06 -36.30 62.39
N LEU A 139 30.00 -36.02 61.47
CA LEU A 139 31.33 -36.61 61.49
C LEU A 139 32.10 -36.25 62.77
N LYS A 140 32.08 -34.97 63.17
CA LYS A 140 32.71 -34.55 64.43
C LYS A 140 32.12 -35.26 65.65
N LEU A 141 30.80 -35.40 65.70
CA LEU A 141 30.14 -36.16 66.78
C LEU A 141 30.60 -37.63 66.80
N LEU A 142 30.77 -38.26 65.64
CA LEU A 142 31.29 -39.63 65.55
C LEU A 142 32.75 -39.73 65.97
N ASP A 143 33.60 -38.78 65.56
CA ASP A 143 35.00 -38.72 65.97
C ASP A 143 35.10 -38.52 67.49
N ASP A 144 34.30 -37.62 68.07
CA ASP A 144 34.23 -37.40 69.53
C ASP A 144 33.75 -38.67 70.27
N MET A 145 32.76 -39.40 69.74
CA MET A 145 32.30 -40.68 70.31
C MET A 145 33.32 -41.82 70.15
N ALA A 146 34.12 -41.83 69.08
CA ALA A 146 35.19 -42.80 68.87
C ALA A 146 36.37 -42.55 69.82
N LEU A 147 36.58 -41.31 70.24
CA LEU A 147 37.60 -40.94 71.24
C LEU A 147 37.26 -41.40 72.66
N ASP A 148 35.98 -41.68 72.96
CA ASP A 148 35.56 -42.32 74.22
C ASP A 148 35.72 -43.86 74.19
N GLY A 149 36.16 -44.42 73.06
CA GLY A 149 36.05 -45.86 72.77
C GLY A 149 37.27 -46.51 72.13
N GLU A 150 38.51 -46.01 72.26
CA GLU A 150 39.70 -46.87 72.17
C GLU A 150 41.00 -46.15 72.60
N ALA A 151 41.67 -46.71 73.61
CA ALA A 151 43.07 -46.45 73.88
C ALA A 151 43.94 -47.52 73.18
N ALA A 152 44.74 -47.09 72.18
CA ALA A 152 46.01 -47.65 71.68
C ALA A 152 46.04 -49.11 71.13
N ALA A 153 46.75 -49.50 70.06
CA ALA A 153 47.62 -48.90 69.04
C ALA A 153 47.99 -50.03 68.01
N PRO A 154 49.12 -49.95 67.26
CA PRO A 154 49.25 -49.73 65.82
C PRO A 154 49.41 -51.02 64.96
N VAL A 155 49.12 -50.96 63.65
CA VAL A 155 49.84 -51.79 62.65
C VAL A 155 49.89 -51.13 61.25
N ALA A 156 51.12 -50.83 60.85
CA ALA A 156 51.75 -50.90 59.53
C ALA A 156 50.93 -50.84 58.23
N SER A 157 51.36 -49.88 57.40
CA SER A 157 51.50 -49.92 55.93
C SER A 157 51.49 -51.32 55.30
N ASP A 158 50.63 -51.55 54.29
CA ASP A 158 51.07 -51.69 52.89
C ASP A 158 49.88 -51.76 51.91
N LYS A 159 50.20 -51.37 50.66
CA LYS A 159 49.49 -51.57 49.39
C LYS A 159 48.42 -50.59 48.93
N ALA A 160 48.93 -49.63 48.14
CA ALA A 160 48.32 -49.16 46.92
C ALA A 160 47.68 -50.28 46.07
N VAL A 161 46.42 -50.09 45.68
CA VAL A 161 45.90 -50.58 44.41
C VAL A 161 45.05 -49.49 43.76
N ALA A 162 45.54 -49.06 42.61
CA ALA A 162 44.88 -48.17 41.68
C ALA A 162 43.55 -48.74 41.19
N VAL A 163 42.56 -47.86 41.02
CA VAL A 163 41.48 -48.09 40.05
C VAL A 163 41.41 -46.87 39.14
N LYS A 164 41.93 -47.06 37.93
CA LYS A 164 41.75 -46.21 36.75
C LYS A 164 40.24 -46.13 36.41
N PRO A 165 39.78 -45.06 35.74
CA PRO A 165 38.36 -44.77 35.58
C PRO A 165 37.75 -45.65 34.48
N ALA A 166 36.62 -46.28 34.77
CA ALA A 166 35.78 -46.90 33.77
C ALA A 166 34.86 -45.83 33.17
N ALA A 167 35.31 -45.28 32.03
CA ALA A 167 34.44 -44.64 31.07
C ALA A 167 33.55 -45.70 30.40
N ALA A 168 32.24 -45.47 30.40
CA ALA A 168 31.27 -45.98 29.43
C ALA A 168 30.24 -44.84 29.31
N ALA A 169 30.30 -43.96 28.31
CA ALA A 169 30.05 -44.20 26.89
C ALA A 169 28.75 -45.00 26.67
N VAL A 170 27.62 -44.29 26.68
CA VAL A 170 26.49 -44.63 25.81
C VAL A 170 26.14 -43.35 25.04
N ALA A 171 26.69 -43.28 23.84
CA ALA A 171 26.20 -42.44 22.75
C ALA A 171 25.59 -43.38 21.72
N VAL A 172 24.28 -43.35 21.58
CA VAL A 172 23.44 -43.83 20.45
C VAL A 172 22.10 -43.12 20.65
N SER A 173 21.48 -42.36 19.77
CA SER A 173 21.81 -41.86 18.44
C SER A 173 20.97 -40.60 18.22
N ALA A 174 21.53 -39.64 17.50
CA ALA A 174 20.75 -38.66 16.76
C ALA A 174 19.98 -39.38 15.63
N GLU A 175 18.79 -38.89 15.28
CA GLU A 175 18.30 -38.68 13.90
C GLU A 175 16.78 -38.69 13.85
N ALA A 176 16.17 -37.50 13.70
CA ALA A 176 15.02 -37.23 12.83
C ALA A 176 14.60 -35.76 13.02
N ALA A 177 15.31 -34.86 12.35
CA ALA A 177 14.72 -33.61 11.92
C ALA A 177 13.87 -33.90 10.68
N GLN A 178 12.59 -33.51 10.68
CA GLN A 178 12.00 -32.80 9.53
C GLN A 178 10.58 -32.27 9.80
N LYS A 179 10.47 -30.96 9.57
CA LYS A 179 9.37 -30.23 8.91
C LYS A 179 7.96 -30.27 9.51
N ALA A 180 7.55 -29.11 10.03
CA ALA A 180 6.22 -28.56 9.75
C ALA A 180 6.30 -27.02 9.72
N VAL A 181 6.56 -26.47 8.53
CA VAL A 181 6.12 -25.13 8.13
C VAL A 181 4.74 -25.33 7.51
N PRO A 182 3.72 -24.54 7.86
CA PRO A 182 2.65 -24.24 6.92
C PRO A 182 2.81 -22.80 6.45
N ASP A 183 3.28 -22.67 5.22
CA ASP A 183 3.14 -21.46 4.42
C ASP A 183 2.06 -21.70 3.36
N HIS A 184 1.21 -20.67 3.26
CA HIS A 184 0.24 -20.32 2.23
C HIS A 184 -0.86 -21.30 1.77
N GLY A 185 -2.10 -20.86 2.05
CA GLY A 185 -3.28 -21.13 1.25
C GLY A 185 -4.00 -19.83 0.93
N SER A 186 -3.71 -19.33 -0.27
CA SER A 186 -4.42 -18.30 -1.04
C SER A 186 -5.93 -18.24 -0.76
N HIS A 187 -6.46 -17.06 -0.45
CA HIS A 187 -7.86 -16.75 -0.73
C HIS A 187 -7.91 -15.78 -1.91
N ASP A 188 -8.04 -16.41 -3.08
CA ASP A 188 -8.41 -15.78 -4.34
C ASP A 188 -9.71 -15.00 -4.19
N GLY A 189 -9.73 -13.84 -4.83
CA GLY A 189 -10.90 -13.00 -4.94
C GLY A 189 -12.04 -13.68 -5.69
N LYS A 190 -13.24 -13.53 -5.13
CA LYS A 190 -14.52 -13.48 -5.83
C LYS A 190 -15.47 -12.75 -4.89
N ASP A 191 -15.75 -11.49 -5.18
CA ASP A 191 -17.00 -10.80 -4.85
C ASP A 191 -17.06 -9.49 -5.63
N ALA A 192 -17.38 -9.63 -6.91
CA ALA A 192 -18.03 -8.60 -7.69
C ALA A 192 -19.35 -9.19 -8.20
N GLU A 193 -20.42 -8.37 -8.13
CA GLU A 193 -21.70 -8.50 -8.84
C GLU A 193 -22.92 -9.05 -8.06
N LYS A 194 -23.54 -8.14 -7.29
CA LYS A 194 -24.99 -7.93 -7.01
C LYS A 194 -25.06 -7.00 -5.80
N ASP A 195 -25.63 -5.81 -5.80
CA ASP A 195 -26.93 -5.40 -6.30
C ASP A 195 -26.91 -3.92 -6.70
N ALA A 196 -27.17 -3.65 -7.98
CA ALA A 196 -27.77 -2.42 -8.42
C ALA A 196 -29.24 -2.72 -8.77
N ASN A 197 -30.13 -2.72 -7.78
CA ASN A 197 -31.55 -2.46 -8.04
C ASN A 197 -32.31 -2.03 -6.78
N LYS A 198 -32.26 -0.75 -6.42
CA LYS A 198 -33.41 -0.10 -5.78
C LYS A 198 -33.40 1.41 -6.00
N ALA A 199 -33.89 1.83 -7.17
CA ALA A 199 -34.49 3.14 -7.35
C ALA A 199 -35.90 2.94 -7.93
N LYS A 200 -36.88 2.91 -7.03
CA LYS A 200 -38.23 3.45 -7.23
C LYS A 200 -38.86 3.71 -5.88
#